data_AF-A0A7C4VA75-F1
#
_entry.id   AF-A0A7C4VA75-F1
#
_cell.length_a   1.000
_cell.length_b   1.000
_cell.length_c   1.000
_cell.angle_alpha   90.00
_cell.angle_beta   90.00
_cell.angle_gamma   90.00
#
_symmetry.space_group_name_H-M   'P 1'
#
loop_
_entity.id
_entity.type
_entity.pdbx_description
1 polymer ?
#
loop_
_entity_poly.entity_id
_entity_poly.type
_entity_poly.pdbx_seq_one_letter_code
_entity_poly.pdbx_strand_id
1 'polypeptide(L)'
;MRGVLHAGAKPPEFFPAGNEGYAVVSPRALKLIQDFGVDQLDILPLNWTNDSDRCFEGYAFLDVLRLIDAYDYKRCEVVFRKVDGRMLGHLGDKRWFRESEIDPSIHLFHDFYDRKQLVMSRALWRFLHLHEVRGLYAVDPANNECVLHHEKLARLTGGKK
;
A
#
# COMPACT_ATOMS: atom_id res chain seq x y z
N MET A 1 -0.22 13.17 -3.41
CA MET A 1 -0.94 14.24 -2.69
C MET A 1 0.03 14.77 -1.63
N ARG A 2 0.51 16.02 -1.71
CA ARG A 2 1.43 16.59 -0.70
C ARG A 2 0.60 17.11 0.47
N GLY A 3 0.60 16.40 1.60
CA GLY A 3 -0.13 16.81 2.80
C GLY A 3 0.57 17.98 3.47
N VAL A 4 -0.10 19.12 3.58
CA VAL A 4 0.32 20.22 4.47
C VAL A 4 -0.13 19.84 5.87
N LEU A 5 0.80 19.59 6.78
CA LEU A 5 0.47 19.36 8.19
C LEU A 5 0.19 20.71 8.84
N HIS A 6 -1.03 20.90 9.33
CA HIS A 6 -1.37 22.04 10.18
C HIS A 6 -0.72 21.87 11.56
N ALA A 7 -0.19 22.96 12.11
CA ALA A 7 0.39 22.99 13.44
C ALA A 7 -0.59 22.42 14.49
N GLY A 8 -0.17 21.37 15.21
CA GLY A 8 -0.96 20.71 16.25
C GLY A 8 -1.66 19.41 15.85
N ALA A 9 -1.70 19.05 14.56
CA ALA A 9 -2.21 17.75 14.14
C ALA A 9 -1.14 16.66 14.37
N LYS A 10 -1.49 15.57 15.08
CA LYS A 10 -0.61 14.39 15.18
C LYS A 10 -0.34 13.85 13.77
N PRO A 11 0.93 13.63 13.37
CA PRO A 11 1.25 13.12 12.04
C PRO A 11 0.54 11.78 11.77
N PRO A 12 0.27 11.45 10.50
CA PRO A 12 -0.22 10.13 10.12
C PRO A 12 0.74 9.04 10.61
N GLU A 13 0.21 7.85 10.86
CA GLU A 13 1.01 6.70 11.33
C GLU A 13 1.58 5.89 10.18
N PHE A 14 1.03 6.05 8.98
CA PHE A 14 1.49 5.45 7.74
C PHE A 14 1.29 6.46 6.61
N PHE A 15 2.31 6.70 5.78
CA PHE A 15 2.14 7.49 4.55
C PHE A 15 3.21 7.14 3.52
N PRO A 16 2.89 7.23 2.22
CA PRO A 16 3.85 6.96 1.15
C PRO A 16 5.00 7.98 1.17
N ALA A 17 6.22 7.47 1.04
CA ALA A 17 7.44 8.25 0.99
C ALA A 17 7.75 8.65 -0.45
N GLY A 18 7.16 9.77 -0.90
CA GLY A 18 7.37 10.28 -2.25
C GLY A 18 6.50 9.60 -3.30
N ASN A 19 7.07 9.34 -4.49
CA ASN A 19 6.40 8.71 -5.63
C ASN A 19 6.81 7.24 -5.82
N GLU A 20 7.54 6.69 -4.85
CA GLU A 20 8.09 5.34 -4.88
C GLU A 20 7.31 4.43 -3.90
N GLY A 21 7.38 3.12 -4.08
CA GLY A 21 6.66 2.12 -3.28
C GLY A 21 7.16 1.96 -1.86
N TYR A 22 7.59 3.04 -1.21
CA TYR A 22 8.09 3.04 0.16
C TYR A 22 7.15 3.81 1.07
N ALA A 23 7.23 3.56 2.37
CA ALA A 23 6.42 4.24 3.37
C ALA A 23 7.26 4.85 4.48
N VAL A 24 6.71 5.88 5.11
CA VAL A 24 7.15 6.33 6.43
C VAL A 24 6.10 5.89 7.44
N VAL A 25 6.56 5.23 8.51
CA VAL A 25 5.70 4.59 9.50
C VAL A 25 6.06 5.01 10.92
N SER A 26 5.04 5.16 11.76
CA SER A 26 5.22 5.40 13.19
C SER A 26 5.71 4.12 13.90
N PRO A 27 6.33 4.23 15.10
CA PRO A 27 6.70 3.04 15.90
C PRO A 27 5.54 2.08 16.14
N ARG A 28 4.34 2.62 16.38
CA ARG A 28 3.13 1.83 16.62
C ARG A 28 2.68 1.08 15.37
N ALA A 29 2.63 1.76 14.22
CA ALA A 29 2.25 1.11 12.96
C ALA A 29 3.27 0.05 12.56
N LEU A 30 4.57 0.34 12.70
CA LEU A 30 5.63 -0.63 12.43
C LEU A 30 5.50 -1.88 13.29
N LYS A 31 5.29 -1.70 14.60
CA LYS A 31 5.05 -2.82 15.52
C LYS A 31 3.84 -3.65 15.11
N LEU A 32 2.73 -3.03 14.74
CA LEU A 32 1.54 -3.75 14.26
C LEU A 32 1.82 -4.55 12.97
N ILE A 33 2.57 -3.98 12.04
CA ILE A 33 2.99 -4.68 10.80
C ILE A 33 3.84 -5.92 11.15
N GLN A 34 4.77 -5.78 12.09
CA GLN A 34 5.63 -6.89 12.56
C GLN A 34 4.83 -7.94 13.34
N ASP A 35 3.94 -7.53 14.25
CA ASP A 35 3.09 -8.40 15.05
C ASP A 35 2.10 -9.20 14.18
N PHE A 36 1.69 -8.65 13.03
CA PHE A 36 0.89 -9.38 12.04
C PHE A 36 1.69 -10.51 11.35
N GLY A 37 3.02 -10.47 11.40
CA GLY A 37 3.90 -11.45 10.77
C GLY A 37 4.38 -11.06 9.37
N VAL A 38 4.39 -9.77 9.04
CA VAL A 38 5.02 -9.31 7.79
C VAL A 38 6.54 -9.46 7.89
N ASP A 39 7.13 -10.18 6.96
CA ASP A 39 8.56 -10.45 6.89
C ASP A 39 9.25 -9.62 5.78
N GLN A 40 10.57 -9.78 5.66
CA GLN A 40 11.40 -9.17 4.61
C GLN A 40 11.22 -7.65 4.47
N LEU A 41 11.17 -6.97 5.62
CA LEU A 41 11.14 -5.53 5.71
C LEU A 41 12.56 -4.97 5.77
N ASP A 42 12.81 -3.89 5.04
CA ASP A 42 13.96 -3.03 5.30
C ASP A 42 13.48 -1.79 6.05
N ILE A 43 14.11 -1.53 7.19
CA ILE A 43 13.66 -0.52 8.15
C ILE A 43 14.85 0.38 8.45
N LEU A 44 14.73 1.63 8.04
CA LEU A 44 15.77 2.63 8.24
C LEU A 44 15.27 3.73 9.17
N PRO A 45 15.99 4.06 10.26
CA PRO A 45 15.63 5.19 11.09
C PRO A 45 15.75 6.49 10.28
N LEU A 46 14.81 7.40 10.50
CA LEU A 46 14.81 8.69 9.80
C LEU A 46 15.75 9.67 10.50
N ASN A 47 16.61 10.32 9.71
CA ASN A 47 17.45 11.42 10.15
C ASN A 47 16.82 12.74 9.69
N TRP A 48 16.42 13.58 10.63
CA TRP A 48 15.75 14.84 10.35
C TRP A 48 16.75 16.00 10.38
N THR A 49 16.58 16.95 9.46
CA THR A 49 17.53 18.07 9.29
C THR A 49 17.08 19.36 9.98
N ASN A 50 15.90 19.37 10.62
CA ASN A 50 15.35 20.56 11.28
C ASN A 50 14.54 20.19 12.55
N ASP A 51 14.43 21.14 13.49
CA ASP A 51 13.72 20.94 14.76
C ASP A 51 12.18 20.91 14.63
N SER A 52 11.64 21.45 13.55
CA SER A 52 10.20 21.42 13.24
C SER A 52 9.66 20.01 12.97
N ASP A 53 10.55 19.05 12.67
CA ASP A 53 10.21 17.66 12.35
C ASP A 53 10.22 16.73 13.58
N ARG A 54 10.42 17.26 14.80
CA ARG A 54 10.38 16.47 16.05
C ARG A 54 9.09 15.68 16.25
N CYS A 55 7.97 16.05 15.62
CA CYS A 55 6.74 15.28 15.70
C CYS A 55 6.83 13.89 15.05
N PHE A 56 7.89 13.62 14.27
CA PHE A 56 8.20 12.34 13.66
C PHE A 56 9.33 11.58 14.38
N GLU A 57 9.68 11.97 15.61
CA GLU A 57 10.66 11.23 16.39
C GLU A 57 10.26 9.75 16.52
N GLY A 58 11.23 8.87 16.26
CA GLY A 58 11.04 7.41 16.25
C GLY A 58 10.38 6.83 15.00
N TYR A 59 9.90 7.66 14.06
CA TYR A 59 9.41 7.15 12.78
C TYR A 59 10.54 6.49 11.99
N ALA A 60 10.17 5.52 11.16
CA ALA A 60 11.09 4.80 10.30
C ALA A 60 10.63 4.89 8.85
N PHE A 61 11.61 4.90 7.95
CA PHE A 61 11.41 4.49 6.57
C PHE A 61 11.18 2.98 6.55
N LEU A 62 10.17 2.56 5.80
CA LEU A 62 9.78 1.17 5.60
C LEU A 62 9.79 0.87 4.11
N ASP A 63 10.60 -0.11 3.75
CA ASP A 63 10.60 -0.76 2.46
C ASP A 63 10.35 -2.26 2.63
N VAL A 64 9.93 -2.93 1.56
CA VAL A 64 9.75 -4.36 1.48
C VAL A 64 10.74 -4.89 0.47
N LEU A 65 11.53 -5.90 0.85
CA LEU A 65 12.55 -6.47 -0.03
C LEU A 65 11.95 -7.42 -1.07
N ARG A 66 10.70 -7.84 -0.87
CA ARG A 66 10.01 -8.81 -1.72
C ARG A 66 9.39 -8.13 -2.95
N LEU A 67 9.81 -8.56 -4.13
CA LEU A 67 9.28 -8.15 -5.43
C LEU A 67 8.58 -9.34 -6.11
N ILE A 68 7.32 -9.19 -6.50
CA ILE A 68 6.48 -10.28 -7.04
C ILE A 68 5.87 -9.87 -8.38
N ASP A 69 5.95 -10.75 -9.37
CA ASP A 69 5.16 -10.63 -10.61
C ASP A 69 3.71 -11.06 -10.32
N ALA A 70 2.89 -10.11 -9.90
CA ALA A 70 1.62 -10.41 -9.24
C ALA A 70 0.47 -10.73 -10.22
N TYR A 71 0.59 -10.33 -11.49
CA TYR A 71 -0.53 -10.33 -12.43
C TYR A 71 -0.51 -11.49 -13.43
N ASP A 72 -1.67 -12.07 -13.69
CA ASP A 72 -1.92 -12.97 -14.82
C ASP A 72 -2.18 -12.13 -16.08
N TYR A 73 -1.10 -11.80 -16.80
CA TYR A 73 -1.16 -10.99 -18.01
C TYR A 73 -2.07 -11.56 -19.10
N LYS A 74 -2.38 -12.87 -19.09
CA LYS A 74 -3.31 -13.46 -20.07
C LYS A 74 -4.77 -13.12 -19.77
N ARG A 75 -5.08 -12.77 -18.52
CA ARG A 75 -6.42 -12.42 -18.04
C ARG A 75 -6.60 -10.93 -17.81
N CYS A 76 -5.49 -10.21 -17.63
CA CYS A 76 -5.48 -8.75 -17.56
C CYS A 76 -5.82 -8.12 -18.90
N GLU A 77 -6.46 -6.97 -18.84
CA GLU A 77 -6.55 -6.05 -19.96
C GLU A 77 -5.20 -5.32 -20.15
N VAL A 78 -4.72 -5.31 -21.40
CA VAL A 78 -3.52 -4.55 -21.79
C VAL A 78 -3.97 -3.43 -22.71
N VAL A 79 -3.71 -2.20 -22.29
CA VAL A 79 -4.08 -0.98 -23.01
C VAL A 79 -2.83 -0.34 -23.58
N PHE A 80 -2.90 0.04 -24.86
CA PHE A 80 -1.86 0.81 -25.52
C PHE A 80 -2.31 2.25 -25.72
N ARG A 81 -1.43 3.20 -25.43
CA ARG A 81 -1.64 4.61 -25.75
C ARG A 81 -0.44 5.21 -26.47
N LYS A 82 -0.69 6.11 -27.40
CA LYS A 82 0.35 6.88 -28.07
C LYS A 82 0.70 8.10 -27.22
N VAL A 83 1.95 8.20 -26.78
CA VAL A 83 2.50 9.33 -26.02
C VAL A 83 3.80 9.75 -26.69
N ASP A 84 3.91 11.02 -27.08
CA ASP A 84 5.10 11.59 -27.74
C ASP A 84 5.59 10.76 -28.94
N GLY A 85 4.65 10.28 -29.77
CA GLY A 85 4.95 9.48 -30.96
C GLY A 85 5.26 8.01 -30.68
N ARG A 86 5.34 7.58 -29.41
CA ARG A 86 5.66 6.21 -28.99
C ARG A 86 4.40 5.48 -28.51
N MET A 87 4.35 4.18 -28.76
CA MET A 87 3.33 3.30 -28.19
C MET A 87 3.78 2.83 -26.80
N LEU A 88 3.00 3.15 -25.77
CA LEU A 88 3.23 2.70 -24.41
C LEU A 88 2.11 1.74 -24.01
N GLY A 89 2.49 0.51 -23.68
CA GLY A 89 1.59 -0.50 -23.11
C GLY A 89 1.52 -0.36 -21.59
N HIS A 90 0.34 -0.54 -21.01
CA HIS A 90 0.10 -0.59 -19.57
C HIS A 90 -1.09 -1.51 -19.27
N LEU A 91 -1.21 -1.99 -18.04
CA LEU A 91 -2.39 -2.71 -17.56
C LEU A 91 -3.56 -1.74 -17.42
N GLY A 92 -4.69 -2.14 -18.00
CA GLY A 92 -5.98 -1.44 -17.88
C GLY A 92 -6.62 -1.62 -16.50
N ASP A 93 -7.92 -1.36 -16.45
CA ASP A 93 -8.69 -1.45 -15.20
C ASP A 93 -9.00 -2.91 -14.84
N LYS A 94 -9.17 -3.78 -15.84
CA LYS A 94 -9.41 -5.21 -15.59
C LYS A 94 -8.10 -5.93 -15.28
N ARG A 95 -7.78 -6.05 -13.99
CA ARG A 95 -6.57 -6.73 -13.49
C ARG A 95 -6.89 -8.03 -12.77
N TRP A 96 -6.01 -9.01 -12.92
CA TRP A 96 -6.13 -10.33 -12.32
C TRP A 96 -4.83 -10.74 -11.67
N PHE A 97 -4.88 -11.07 -10.37
CA PHE A 97 -3.73 -11.58 -9.65
C PHE A 97 -3.53 -13.08 -9.94
N ARG A 98 -2.28 -13.54 -9.91
CA ARG A 98 -1.94 -14.96 -9.85
C ARG A 98 -2.12 -15.49 -8.43
N GLU A 99 -3.31 -15.34 -7.86
CA GLU A 99 -3.57 -15.62 -6.44
C GLU A 99 -3.14 -17.03 -6.01
N SER A 100 -3.24 -18.02 -6.92
CA SER A 100 -2.80 -19.40 -6.66
C SER A 100 -1.29 -19.60 -6.65
N GLU A 101 -0.52 -18.66 -7.21
CA GLU A 101 0.95 -18.71 -7.29
C GLU A 101 1.62 -17.85 -6.21
N ILE A 102 0.86 -16.91 -5.61
CA ILE A 102 1.36 -16.07 -4.52
C ILE A 102 1.19 -16.84 -3.22
N ASP A 103 2.29 -17.02 -2.48
CA ASP A 103 2.26 -17.66 -1.16
C ASP A 103 1.30 -16.90 -0.22
N PRO A 104 0.28 -17.55 0.37
CA PRO A 104 -0.71 -16.90 1.24
C PRO A 104 -0.13 -16.24 2.50
N SER A 105 1.09 -16.60 2.91
CA SER A 105 1.81 -15.96 4.02
C SER A 105 2.37 -14.58 3.66
N ILE A 106 2.36 -14.20 2.38
CA ILE A 106 2.84 -12.91 1.91
C ILE A 106 1.76 -11.86 2.09
N HIS A 107 2.04 -10.88 2.94
CA HIS A 107 1.06 -9.87 3.31
C HIS A 107 1.37 -8.46 2.83
N LEU A 108 2.62 -8.20 2.47
CA LEU A 108 3.09 -6.92 1.93
C LEU A 108 4.23 -7.21 0.94
N PHE A 109 4.21 -6.58 -0.23
CA PHE A 109 5.25 -6.76 -1.27
C PHE A 109 5.20 -5.64 -2.31
N HIS A 110 6.28 -5.51 -3.10
CA HIS A 110 6.27 -4.73 -4.33
C HIS A 110 5.78 -5.55 -5.50
N ASP A 111 4.93 -4.96 -6.32
CA ASP A 111 4.60 -5.51 -7.62
C ASP A 111 5.71 -5.18 -8.63
N PHE A 112 6.11 -6.19 -9.41
CA PHE A 112 7.06 -6.03 -10.50
C PHE A 112 6.60 -5.01 -11.55
N TYR A 113 5.29 -4.98 -11.84
CA TYR A 113 4.72 -4.11 -12.85
C TYR A 113 4.60 -2.64 -12.39
N ASP A 114 4.08 -2.38 -11.17
CA ASP A 114 4.03 -1.04 -10.57
C ASP A 114 4.75 -0.98 -9.21
N ARG A 115 6.04 -0.66 -9.25
CA ARG A 115 6.88 -0.49 -8.05
C ARG A 115 6.60 0.79 -7.26
N LYS A 116 5.70 1.65 -7.73
CA LYS A 116 5.37 2.90 -7.02
C LYS A 116 4.37 2.67 -5.89
N GLN A 117 3.84 1.47 -5.76
CA GLN A 117 2.83 1.12 -4.78
C GLN A 117 3.22 -0.17 -4.06
N LEU A 118 2.98 -0.19 -2.75
CA LEU A 118 3.02 -1.42 -1.98
C LEU A 118 1.69 -2.16 -2.17
N VAL A 119 1.78 -3.43 -2.51
CA VAL A 119 0.63 -4.32 -2.52
C VAL A 119 0.50 -4.94 -1.13
N MET A 120 -0.70 -4.83 -0.58
CA MET A 120 -1.03 -5.29 0.76
C MET A 120 -2.16 -6.33 0.68
N SER A 121 -2.02 -7.43 1.41
CA SER A 121 -3.10 -8.39 1.56
C SER A 121 -4.30 -7.75 2.28
N ARG A 122 -5.52 -8.18 1.92
CA ARG A 122 -6.74 -7.69 2.57
C ARG A 122 -6.74 -7.95 4.08
N ALA A 123 -6.11 -9.04 4.53
CA ALA A 123 -6.01 -9.39 5.94
C ALA A 123 -5.16 -8.38 6.73
N LEU A 124 -3.97 -8.03 6.22
CA LEU A 124 -3.13 -7.00 6.84
C LEU A 124 -3.83 -5.64 6.86
N TRP A 125 -4.45 -5.26 5.75
CA TRP A 125 -5.17 -3.99 5.67
C TRP A 125 -6.29 -3.90 6.72
N ARG A 126 -7.11 -4.96 6.85
CA ARG A 126 -8.17 -5.02 7.87
C ARG A 126 -7.60 -4.95 9.28
N PHE A 127 -6.51 -5.68 9.55
CA PHE A 127 -5.86 -5.66 10.85
C PHE A 127 -5.39 -4.26 11.24
N LEU A 128 -4.69 -3.56 10.34
CA LEU A 128 -4.22 -2.20 10.60
C LEU A 128 -5.37 -1.19 10.72
N HIS A 129 -6.43 -1.37 9.91
CA HIS A 129 -7.63 -0.53 9.98
C HIS A 129 -8.38 -0.70 11.31
N LEU A 130 -8.52 -1.95 11.81
CA LEU A 130 -9.13 -2.25 13.10
C LEU A 130 -8.35 -1.64 14.27
N HIS A 131 -7.03 -1.47 14.12
CA HIS A 131 -6.18 -0.77 15.08
C HIS A 131 -6.09 0.74 14.84
N GLU A 132 -6.95 1.29 13.96
CA GLU A 132 -7.05 2.72 13.69
C GLU A 132 -5.72 3.37 13.25
N VAL A 133 -4.89 2.64 12.52
CA VAL A 133 -3.64 3.19 11.97
C VAL A 133 -3.98 4.29 10.96
N ARG A 134 -3.61 5.54 11.29
CA ARG A 134 -3.96 6.72 10.49
C ARG A 134 -3.07 6.87 9.25
N GLY A 135 -3.64 7.36 8.16
CA GLY A 135 -2.92 7.61 6.90
C GLY A 135 -2.86 6.41 5.95
N LEU A 136 -3.45 5.28 6.32
CA LEU A 136 -3.65 4.15 5.41
C LEU A 136 -4.69 4.50 4.34
N TYR A 137 -4.24 4.45 3.09
CA TYR A 137 -5.08 4.51 1.91
C TYR A 137 -4.78 3.30 1.05
N ALA A 138 -5.80 2.49 0.76
CA ALA A 138 -5.67 1.32 -0.10
C ALA A 138 -6.74 1.37 -1.19
N VAL A 139 -6.33 0.97 -2.38
CA VAL A 139 -7.17 0.89 -3.56
C VAL A 139 -7.20 -0.56 -4.00
N ASP A 140 -8.38 -1.06 -4.38
CA ASP A 140 -8.48 -2.38 -4.98
C ASP A 140 -7.97 -2.30 -6.44
N PRO A 141 -6.89 -3.01 -6.78
CA PRO A 141 -6.29 -2.96 -8.11
C PRO A 141 -7.21 -3.46 -9.22
N ALA A 142 -8.27 -4.22 -8.92
CA ALA A 142 -9.20 -4.75 -9.93
C ALA A 142 -10.22 -3.72 -10.45
N ASN A 143 -10.43 -2.62 -9.73
CA ASN A 143 -11.41 -1.59 -10.11
C ASN A 143 -10.95 -0.15 -9.79
N ASN A 144 -9.77 0.02 -9.22
CA ASN A 144 -9.19 1.30 -8.83
C ASN A 144 -10.05 2.08 -7.82
N GLU A 145 -10.88 1.40 -7.03
CA GLU A 145 -11.71 1.99 -5.99
C GLU A 145 -11.13 1.81 -4.58
N CYS A 146 -11.49 2.72 -3.68
CA CYS A 146 -11.07 2.63 -2.28
C CYS A 146 -11.59 1.33 -1.63
N VAL A 147 -10.71 0.58 -0.96
CA VAL A 147 -11.05 -0.71 -0.31
C VAL A 147 -12.16 -0.55 0.75
N LEU A 148 -12.26 0.61 1.40
CA LEU A 148 -13.34 0.93 2.34
C LEU A 148 -14.73 0.89 1.69
N HIS A 149 -14.83 1.22 0.40
CA HIS A 149 -16.10 1.16 -0.33
C HIS A 149 -16.56 -0.30 -0.47
N HIS A 150 -15.63 -1.19 -0.85
CA HIS A 150 -15.89 -2.63 -1.01
C HIS A 150 -16.25 -3.32 0.30
N GLU A 151 -15.54 -3.03 1.39
CA GLU A 151 -15.83 -3.60 2.70
C GLU A 151 -17.22 -3.17 3.23
N LYS A 152 -17.61 -1.92 2.99
CA LYS A 152 -18.96 -1.44 3.33
C LYS A 152 -20.03 -2.14 2.50
N LEU A 153 -19.83 -2.26 1.19
CA LEU A 153 -20.75 -2.97 0.31
C LEU A 153 -20.88 -4.45 0.69
N ALA A 154 -19.78 -5.14 0.96
CA ALA A 154 -19.78 -6.55 1.37
C ALA A 154 -20.53 -6.78 2.69
N ARG A 155 -20.43 -5.85 3.66
CA ARG A 155 -21.21 -5.91 4.91
C ARG A 155 -22.71 -5.69 4.68
N LEU A 156 -23.08 -4.80 3.76
CA LEU A 156 -24.47 -4.49 3.43
C LEU A 156 -25.14 -5.62 2.63
N THR A 157 -24.39 -6.33 1.78
CA THR A 157 -24.91 -7.42 0.95
C THR A 157 -24.77 -8.80 1.60
N GLY A 158 -23.80 -9.00 2.50
CA GLY A 158 -23.52 -10.25 3.22
C GLY A 158 -24.37 -10.48 4.48
N GLY A 159 -25.22 -9.53 4.87
CA GLY A 159 -26.15 -9.63 6.01
C GLY A 159 -27.47 -10.34 5.70
N LYS A 160 -27.62 -10.96 4.52
CA LYS A 160 -28.75 -11.86 4.20
C LYS A 160 -28.25 -13.29 4.16
N LYS A 161 -28.28 -13.96 5.32
CA LYS A 161 -28.42 -15.42 5.41
C LYS A 161 -29.66 -15.71 6.23
#